data_AF-A0A3M1SFA9-F1
#
_entry.id   AF-A0A3M1SFA9-F1
#
_cell.length_a   1.000
_cell.length_b   1.000
_cell.length_c   1.000
_cell.angle_alpha   90.00
_cell.angle_beta   90.00
_cell.angle_gamma   90.00
#
_symmetry.space_group_name_H-M   'P 1'
#
loop_
_entity.id
_entity.type
_entity.pdbx_description
1 polymer ?
#
loop_
_entity_poly.entity_id
_entity_poly.type
_entity_poly.pdbx_seq_one_letter_code
_entity_poly.pdbx_strand_id
1 'polypeptide(L)'
;MGEPVPVWKAMLVMREMFSQSSLCRELFISHIRMNFQALFSILNELLPADTPEHRRYQTAFSVISQCVHYRGAAQIIRELVPSDLYEARFTPECIAEHITQFVFAALGLEPSLTERFSHRDGCEPTEQTKVAATEEAGE
;
A
#
# COMPACT_ATOMS: atom_id res chain seq x y z
N MET A 1 3.61 -4.54 -19.96
CA MET A 1 4.45 -4.60 -18.75
C MET A 1 5.05 -3.22 -18.54
N GLY A 2 4.67 -2.52 -17.48
CA GLY A 2 5.29 -1.24 -17.12
C GLY A 2 6.61 -1.50 -16.41
N GLU A 3 7.68 -0.86 -16.87
CA GLU A 3 9.00 -0.94 -16.25
C GLU A 3 8.92 -0.40 -14.80
N PRO A 4 9.57 -1.06 -13.81
CA PRO A 4 9.50 -0.64 -12.42
C PRO A 4 10.04 0.79 -12.26
N VAL A 5 9.27 1.66 -11.60
CA VAL A 5 9.66 3.06 -11.41
C VAL A 5 10.92 3.12 -10.54
N PRO A 6 12.04 3.70 -11.02
CA PRO A 6 13.25 3.81 -10.22
C PRO A 6 13.02 4.57 -8.91
N VAL A 7 13.63 4.10 -7.82
CA VAL A 7 13.48 4.68 -6.47
C VAL A 7 13.81 6.17 -6.44
N TRP A 8 14.86 6.60 -7.15
CA TRP A 8 15.21 8.02 -7.24
C TRP A 8 14.11 8.87 -7.91
N LYS A 9 13.37 8.32 -8.89
CA LYS A 9 12.23 9.01 -9.51
C LYS A 9 11.08 9.14 -8.52
N ALA A 10 10.82 8.11 -7.72
CA ALA A 10 9.83 8.17 -6.64
C ALA A 10 10.19 9.23 -5.58
N MET A 11 11.44 9.26 -5.14
CA MET A 11 11.92 10.25 -4.17
C MET A 11 11.88 11.67 -4.74
N LEU A 12 12.24 11.87 -6.01
CA LEU A 12 12.13 13.17 -6.67
C LEU A 12 10.68 13.64 -6.76
N VAL A 13 9.76 12.76 -7.18
CA VAL A 13 8.32 13.06 -7.20
C VAL A 13 7.82 13.42 -5.80
N MET A 14 8.22 12.68 -4.77
CA MET A 14 7.86 12.97 -3.38
C MET A 14 8.47 14.28 -2.89
N ARG A 15 9.72 14.59 -3.27
CA ARG A 15 10.34 15.87 -2.96
C ARG A 15 9.54 17.01 -3.59
N GLU A 16 9.26 16.96 -4.89
CA GLU A 16 8.50 18.00 -5.61
C GLU A 16 7.01 18.05 -5.21
N MET A 17 6.45 16.95 -4.66
CA MET A 17 5.14 16.95 -4.01
C MET A 17 5.08 17.92 -2.83
N PHE A 18 6.12 17.90 -2.00
CA PHE A 18 6.17 18.65 -0.74
C PHE A 18 6.91 19.99 -0.89
N SER A 19 7.90 20.06 -1.77
CA SER A 19 8.56 21.31 -2.18
C SER A 19 7.90 21.81 -3.46
N GLN A 20 7.01 22.79 -3.33
CA GLN A 20 6.33 23.42 -4.47
C GLN A 20 7.32 24.17 -5.41
N SER A 21 8.15 23.47 -6.17
CA SER A 21 8.93 24.10 -7.24
C SER A 21 8.11 24.15 -8.53
N SER A 22 8.09 25.32 -9.17
CA SER A 22 7.23 25.65 -10.30
C SER A 22 7.53 24.86 -11.59
N LEU A 23 8.68 24.18 -11.68
CA LEU A 23 9.19 23.59 -12.92
C LEU A 23 8.55 22.24 -13.31
N CYS A 24 7.90 21.54 -12.38
CA CYS A 24 7.24 20.25 -12.66
C CYS A 24 5.76 20.22 -12.23
N ARG A 25 5.22 21.36 -11.80
CA ARG A 25 3.88 21.47 -11.20
C ARG A 25 2.77 20.98 -12.13
N GLU A 26 2.81 21.33 -13.42
CA GLU A 26 1.73 20.98 -14.36
C GLU A 26 1.69 19.49 -14.71
N LEU A 27 2.86 18.89 -14.99
CA LEU A 27 2.97 17.46 -15.29
C LEU A 27 2.61 16.63 -14.05
N PHE A 28 3.07 17.07 -12.89
CA PHE A 28 2.81 16.42 -11.62
C PHE A 28 1.32 16.49 -11.25
N ILE A 29 0.70 17.66 -11.34
CA ILE A 29 -0.75 17.84 -11.13
C ILE A 29 -1.54 16.99 -12.11
N SER A 30 -1.15 16.91 -13.38
CA SER A 30 -1.87 16.13 -14.38
C SER A 30 -1.85 14.64 -14.07
N HIS A 31 -0.69 14.09 -13.67
CA HIS A 31 -0.57 12.69 -13.29
C HIS A 31 -1.30 12.35 -11.99
N ILE A 32 -1.16 13.18 -10.94
CA ILE A 32 -1.92 12.98 -9.69
C ILE A 32 -3.42 13.05 -9.97
N ARG A 33 -3.86 14.04 -10.77
CA ARG A 33 -5.28 14.28 -11.04
C ARG A 33 -5.91 13.06 -11.71
N MET A 34 -5.22 12.42 -12.65
CA MET A 34 -5.71 11.20 -13.30
C MET A 34 -5.92 10.07 -12.28
N ASN A 35 -4.92 9.81 -11.44
CA ASN A 35 -5.03 8.75 -10.42
C ASN A 35 -6.08 9.09 -9.36
N PHE A 36 -6.19 10.35 -8.97
CA PHE A 36 -7.21 10.84 -8.05
C PHE A 36 -8.61 10.64 -8.63
N GLN A 37 -8.84 11.00 -9.90
CA GLN A 37 -10.13 10.84 -10.56
C GLN A 37 -10.54 9.37 -10.65
N ALA A 38 -9.61 8.47 -10.99
CA ALA A 38 -9.87 7.04 -11.01
C ALA A 38 -10.32 6.51 -9.63
N LEU A 39 -9.57 6.83 -8.57
CA LEU A 39 -9.93 6.48 -7.20
C LEU A 39 -11.27 7.10 -6.79
N PHE A 40 -11.51 8.36 -7.13
CA PHE A 40 -12.74 9.07 -6.77
C PHE A 40 -13.96 8.47 -7.46
N SER A 41 -13.84 8.00 -8.71
CA SER A 41 -14.90 7.26 -9.40
C SER A 41 -15.24 5.97 -8.65
N ILE A 42 -14.23 5.18 -8.29
CA ILE A 42 -14.42 3.92 -7.54
C ILE A 42 -15.11 4.21 -6.20
N LEU A 43 -14.66 5.22 -5.46
CA LEU A 43 -15.28 5.60 -4.19
C LEU A 43 -16.72 6.10 -4.35
N ASN A 44 -17.06 6.71 -5.49
CA ASN A 44 -18.44 7.12 -5.75
C ASN A 44 -19.38 5.94 -5.99
N GLU A 45 -18.86 4.83 -6.52
CA GLU A 45 -19.61 3.57 -6.66
C GLU A 45 -19.74 2.83 -5.32
N LEU A 46 -18.72 2.91 -4.47
CA LEU A 46 -18.69 2.20 -3.18
C LEU A 46 -19.42 2.92 -2.05
N LEU A 47 -19.38 4.26 -2.00
CA LEU A 47 -19.94 5.04 -0.90
C LEU A 47 -21.44 5.29 -1.08
N PRO A 48 -22.25 5.17 -0.02
CA PRO A 48 -23.68 5.49 -0.06
C PRO A 48 -23.97 6.86 -0.68
N ALA A 49 -25.01 6.97 -1.50
CA ALA A 49 -25.32 8.19 -2.26
C ALA A 49 -25.46 9.46 -1.38
N ASP A 50 -25.94 9.28 -0.16
CA ASP A 50 -26.11 10.33 0.87
C ASP A 50 -24.81 10.75 1.57
N THR A 51 -23.68 10.09 1.28
CA THR A 51 -22.37 10.46 1.83
C THR A 51 -22.03 11.91 1.42
N PRO A 52 -21.82 12.82 2.39
CA PRO A 52 -21.49 14.22 2.09
C PRO A 52 -20.25 14.35 1.22
N GLU A 53 -20.25 15.29 0.28
CA GLU A 53 -19.17 15.48 -0.69
C GLU A 53 -17.80 15.64 -0.01
N HIS A 54 -17.71 16.45 1.03
CA HIS A 54 -16.46 16.65 1.79
C HIS A 54 -15.92 15.34 2.39
N ARG A 55 -16.80 14.41 2.79
CA ARG A 55 -16.39 13.10 3.31
C ARG A 55 -15.83 12.22 2.20
N ARG A 56 -16.41 12.25 1.00
CA ARG A 56 -15.88 11.50 -0.16
C ARG A 56 -14.46 11.93 -0.49
N TYR A 57 -14.19 13.23 -0.51
CA TYR A 57 -12.83 13.77 -0.70
C TYR A 57 -11.88 13.36 0.43
N GLN A 58 -12.31 13.47 1.69
CA GLN A 58 -11.49 13.04 2.83
C GLN A 58 -11.16 11.54 2.77
N THR A 59 -12.11 10.69 2.37
CA THR A 59 -11.87 9.26 2.16
C THR A 59 -10.85 9.04 1.06
N ALA A 60 -11.00 9.70 -0.09
CA ALA A 60 -10.03 9.59 -1.19
C ALA A 60 -8.61 10.00 -0.75
N PHE A 61 -8.48 11.13 -0.05
CA PHE A 61 -7.19 11.57 0.46
C PHE A 61 -6.62 10.64 1.54
N SER A 62 -7.46 10.02 2.38
CA SER A 62 -7.01 9.02 3.36
C SER A 62 -6.34 7.82 2.68
N VAL A 63 -6.93 7.31 1.59
CA VAL A 63 -6.33 6.22 0.81
C VAL A 63 -5.00 6.66 0.19
N ILE A 64 -4.98 7.85 -0.44
CA ILE A 64 -3.76 8.39 -1.07
C ILE A 64 -2.65 8.58 -0.04
N SER A 65 -2.96 9.11 1.14
CA SER A 65 -1.99 9.32 2.22
C SER A 65 -1.29 8.04 2.64
N GLN A 66 -1.98 6.90 2.65
CA GLN A 66 -1.35 5.60 2.95
C GLN A 66 -0.36 5.21 1.86
N CYS A 67 -0.74 5.29 0.58
CA CYS A 67 0.16 5.00 -0.55
C CYS A 67 1.40 5.91 -0.54
N VAL A 68 1.19 7.20 -0.28
CA VAL A 68 2.25 8.21 -0.19
C VAL A 68 3.16 7.92 1.01
N HIS A 69 2.61 7.53 2.16
CA HIS A 69 3.39 7.18 3.34
C HIS A 69 4.33 6.00 3.06
N TYR A 70 3.80 4.86 2.61
CA TYR A 70 4.61 3.67 2.35
C TYR A 70 5.69 3.90 1.27
N ARG A 71 5.38 4.71 0.26
CA ARG A 71 6.34 5.04 -0.80
C ARG A 71 7.39 6.07 -0.36
N GLY A 72 6.98 7.10 0.35
CA GLY A 72 7.86 8.21 0.76
C GLY A 72 8.76 7.88 1.94
N ALA A 73 8.22 7.12 2.89
CA ALA A 73 8.92 6.71 4.10
C ALA A 73 9.57 5.32 3.96
N ALA A 74 9.63 4.73 2.76
CA ALA A 74 10.10 3.37 2.54
C ALA A 74 11.45 3.06 3.22
N GLN A 75 12.41 3.99 3.16
CA GLN A 75 13.71 3.83 3.81
C GLN A 75 13.59 3.79 5.35
N ILE A 76 12.76 4.66 5.93
CA ILE A 76 12.53 4.68 7.39
C ILE A 76 11.81 3.40 7.82
N ILE A 77 10.80 2.96 7.05
CA ILE A 77 10.05 1.73 7.33
C ILE A 77 10.99 0.51 7.28
N ARG A 78 11.92 0.46 6.32
CA ARG A 78 12.93 -0.61 6.22
C ARG A 78 13.85 -0.69 7.44
N GLU A 79 14.19 0.43 8.07
CA GLU A 79 15.01 0.46 9.29
C GLU A 79 14.20 0.07 10.54
N LEU A 80 12.88 0.31 10.55
CA LEU A 80 12.02 0.02 11.70
C LEU A 80 11.51 -1.42 11.75
N VAL A 81 11.40 -2.07 10.60
CA VAL A 81 10.81 -3.40 10.46
C VAL A 81 11.93 -4.45 10.37
N PRO A 82 11.81 -5.61 11.06
CA PRO A 82 12.75 -6.72 10.89
C PRO A 82 12.97 -7.05 9.40
N SER A 83 14.24 -7.21 9.00
CA SER A 83 14.60 -7.25 7.59
C SER A 83 13.95 -8.40 6.82
N ASP A 84 13.84 -9.57 7.45
CA ASP A 84 13.13 -10.73 6.92
C ASP A 84 11.64 -10.45 6.67
N LEU A 85 11.00 -9.75 7.60
CA LEU A 85 9.60 -9.36 7.48
C LEU A 85 9.39 -8.29 6.41
N TYR A 86 10.27 -7.29 6.35
CA TYR A 86 10.19 -6.21 5.36
C TYR A 86 10.27 -6.78 3.94
N GLU A 87 11.28 -7.59 3.65
CA GLU A 87 11.46 -8.19 2.32
C GLU A 87 10.30 -9.11 1.93
N ALA A 88 9.72 -9.84 2.89
CA ALA A 88 8.63 -10.76 2.61
C ALA A 88 7.24 -10.10 2.51
N ARG A 89 6.99 -8.99 3.22
CA ARG A 89 5.62 -8.46 3.43
C ARG A 89 5.42 -6.98 3.09
N PHE A 90 6.48 -6.23 2.76
CA PHE A 90 6.39 -4.81 2.37
C PHE A 90 6.61 -4.60 0.87
N THR A 91 6.32 -5.61 0.05
CA THR A 91 6.28 -5.46 -1.42
C THR A 91 5.12 -4.55 -1.83
N PRO A 92 5.17 -3.89 -3.00
CA PRO A 92 4.06 -3.08 -3.51
C PRO A 92 2.73 -3.83 -3.53
N GLU A 93 2.74 -5.11 -3.88
CA GLU A 93 1.56 -5.97 -3.94
C GLU A 93 0.97 -6.21 -2.55
N CYS A 94 1.80 -6.56 -1.56
CA CYS A 94 1.34 -6.78 -0.18
C CYS A 94 0.81 -5.51 0.45
N ILE A 95 1.46 -4.36 0.20
CA ILE A 95 1.01 -3.07 0.73
C ILE A 95 -0.28 -2.61 0.06
N ALA A 96 -0.42 -2.79 -1.27
CA ALA A 96 -1.65 -2.49 -1.98
C ALA A 96 -2.82 -3.34 -1.44
N GLU A 97 -2.60 -4.65 -1.27
CA GLU A 97 -3.59 -5.55 -0.68
C GLU A 97 -3.96 -5.12 0.74
N HIS A 98 -2.98 -4.78 1.58
CA HIS A 98 -3.22 -4.28 2.92
C HIS A 98 -4.07 -3.00 2.93
N ILE A 99 -3.73 -2.00 2.10
CA ILE A 99 -4.49 -0.75 2.02
C ILE A 99 -5.92 -1.02 1.55
N THR A 100 -6.11 -1.88 0.55
CA THR A 100 -7.46 -2.26 0.08
C THR A 100 -8.28 -2.90 1.19
N GLN A 101 -7.72 -3.88 1.90
CA GLN A 101 -8.39 -4.55 3.03
C GLN A 101 -8.70 -3.57 4.16
N PHE A 102 -7.76 -2.67 4.49
CA PHE A 102 -7.94 -1.64 5.50
C PHE A 102 -9.10 -0.71 5.13
N VAL A 103 -9.14 -0.25 3.89
CA VAL A 103 -10.19 0.65 3.39
C VAL A 103 -11.53 -0.07 3.33
N PHE A 104 -11.59 -1.30 2.84
CA PHE A 104 -12.84 -2.06 2.77
C PHE A 104 -13.41 -2.36 4.15
N ALA A 105 -12.56 -2.72 5.12
CA ALA A 105 -12.96 -2.86 6.52
C ALA A 105 -13.49 -1.53 7.10
N ALA A 106 -12.80 -0.41 6.85
CA ALA A 106 -13.24 0.91 7.33
C ALA A 106 -14.55 1.39 6.69
N LEU A 107 -14.85 0.94 5.47
CA LEU A 107 -16.10 1.21 4.76
C LEU A 107 -17.21 0.19 5.10
N GLY A 108 -16.93 -0.84 5.91
CA GLY A 108 -17.89 -1.89 6.24
C GLY A 108 -18.21 -2.85 5.08
N LEU A 109 -17.35 -2.90 4.05
CA LEU A 109 -17.46 -3.80 2.90
C LEU A 109 -16.84 -5.17 3.17
N GLU A 110 -15.91 -5.24 4.12
CA GLU A 110 -15.28 -6.46 4.62
C GLU A 110 -15.33 -6.48 6.15
N PRO A 111 -15.11 -7.66 6.80
CA PRO A 111 -14.98 -7.74 8.24
C PRO A 111 -13.92 -6.76 8.78
N SER A 112 -14.09 -6.32 10.01
CA SER A 112 -13.08 -5.50 10.67
C SER A 112 -11.73 -6.22 10.71
N LEU A 113 -10.64 -5.47 10.72
CA LEU A 113 -9.30 -6.06 10.82
C LEU A 113 -9.16 -6.95 12.06
N THR A 114 -9.78 -6.56 13.18
CA THR A 114 -9.82 -7.37 14.40
C THR A 114 -10.47 -8.73 14.19
N GLU A 115 -11.65 -8.77 13.56
CA GLU A 115 -12.34 -10.03 13.26
C GLU A 115 -11.52 -10.91 12.29
N ARG A 116 -10.89 -10.27 11.30
CA ARG A 116 -10.08 -10.97 10.29
C ARG A 116 -8.85 -11.63 10.90
N PHE A 117 -8.17 -10.96 11.82
CA PHE A 117 -7.00 -11.53 12.50
C PHE A 117 -7.39 -12.55 13.57
N SER A 118 -8.53 -12.36 14.24
CA SER A 118 -9.07 -13.36 15.18
C SER A 118 -9.41 -14.69 14.50
N HIS A 119 -9.77 -14.67 13.21
CA HIS A 119 -10.00 -15.88 12.41
C HIS A 119 -8.74 -16.48 11.75
N ARG A 120 -7.59 -15.78 11.77
CA ARG A 120 -6.34 -16.20 11.09
C ARG A 120 -5.24 -16.71 12.01
N ASP A 121 -5.49 -16.92 13.31
CA ASP A 121 -4.55 -17.62 14.22
C ASP A 121 -4.40 -19.14 13.94
N GLY A 122 -4.93 -19.62 12.80
CA GLY A 122 -4.78 -21.00 12.32
C GLY A 122 -3.87 -21.15 11.10
N CYS A 123 -2.94 -20.22 10.84
CA CYS A 123 -1.92 -20.42 9.81
C CYS A 123 -0.67 -21.02 10.46
N GLU A 124 -0.69 -22.34 10.67
CA GLU A 124 0.53 -23.10 10.96
C GLU A 124 1.60 -22.78 9.90
N PRO A 125 2.88 -22.66 10.27
CA PRO A 125 3.95 -22.57 9.29
C PRO A 125 3.97 -23.89 8.50
N THR A 126 3.64 -23.81 7.21
CA THR A 126 3.73 -24.94 6.29
C THR A 126 5.11 -25.59 6.40
N GLU A 127 5.16 -26.86 6.79
CA GLU A 127 6.35 -27.72 6.76
C GLU A 127 6.92 -27.79 5.33
N GLN A 128 7.72 -26.80 4.92
CA GLN A 128 8.60 -26.91 3.75
C GLN A 128 10.06 -26.52 4.04
N THR A 129 10.38 -26.25 5.32
CA THR A 129 11.77 -26.19 5.79
C THR A 129 12.12 -27.49 6.53
N LYS A 130 12.04 -28.65 5.84
CA LYS A 130 12.69 -29.89 6.30
C LYS A 130 12.95 -30.88 5.15
N VAL A 131 13.50 -30.41 4.04
CA VAL A 131 14.18 -31.28 3.05
C VAL A 131 15.40 -30.54 2.49
N ALA A 132 16.35 -30.18 3.35
CA ALA A 132 17.66 -29.70 2.90
C ALA A 132 18.80 -29.98 3.90
N ALA A 133 18.54 -30.67 5.02
CA ALA A 133 19.52 -30.86 6.09
C ALA A 133 19.77 -32.34 6.45
N THR A 134 19.53 -33.27 5.51
CA THR A 134 19.80 -34.70 5.75
C THR A 134 20.53 -35.44 4.62
N GLU A 135 21.22 -34.74 3.71
CA GLU A 135 21.98 -35.39 2.62
C GLU A 135 23.44 -34.90 2.49
N GLU A 136 24.04 -34.31 3.52
CA GLU A 136 25.49 -33.98 3.56
C GLU A 136 26.13 -34.56 4.84
N ALA A 137 25.86 -35.83 5.13
CA ALA A 137 26.59 -36.61 6.15
C ALA A 137 26.54 -38.11 5.81
N GLY A 138 27.29 -38.49 4.78
CA GLY A 138 27.56 -39.90 4.48
C GLY A 138 27.91 -40.16 3.03
N GLU A 139 29.17 -39.91 2.65
CA GLU A 139 30.09 -40.95 2.13
C GLU A 139 31.54 -40.46 2.16
#